data_AF-A0A3L0WYB4-F1
#
_entry.id   AF-A0A3L0WYB4-F1
#
_cell.length_a   1.000
_cell.length_b   1.000
_cell.length_c   1.000
_cell.angle_alpha   90.00
_cell.angle_beta   90.00
_cell.angle_gamma   90.00
#
_symmetry.space_group_name_H-M   'P 1'
#
loop_
_entity.id
_entity.type
_entity.pdbx_description
1 polymer ?
#
loop_
_entity_poly.entity_id
_entity_poly.type
_entity_poly.pdbx_seq_one_letter_code
_entity_poly.pdbx_strand_id
1 'polypeptide(L)'
;MPAQPGITDDDLIVSIRAQYHFRDSPEGLLAWDVRRLVRLSQGLPVQAVPLVQIAELDTDHWYGHGVARPTVRSIAEHCQLIASASLAYPIILDSAGRVMDGMHRVCKALIEGHTHIDAVQFAQDPAPDHAGCDPADLPYDD
;
A
#
# COMPACT_ATOMS: atom_id res chain seq x y z
N MET A 1 -36.58 -13.52 13.38
CA MET A 1 -35.92 -12.57 12.45
C MET A 1 -34.58 -13.18 12.09
N PRO A 2 -34.29 -13.49 10.81
CA PRO A 2 -32.93 -13.90 10.45
C PRO A 2 -32.02 -12.68 10.61
N ALA A 3 -30.86 -12.87 11.24
CA ALA A 3 -29.83 -11.85 11.32
C ALA A 3 -29.43 -11.46 9.89
N GLN A 4 -29.34 -10.16 9.60
CA GLN A 4 -28.70 -9.70 8.37
C GLN A 4 -27.27 -10.27 8.36
N PRO A 5 -26.79 -10.84 7.24
CA PRO A 5 -25.41 -11.25 7.15
C PRO A 5 -24.53 -10.02 7.43
N GLY A 6 -23.64 -10.13 8.42
CA GLY A 6 -22.67 -9.08 8.72
C GLY A 6 -21.78 -8.83 7.49
N ILE A 7 -21.29 -7.60 7.37
CA ILE A 7 -20.31 -7.24 6.34
C ILE A 7 -19.11 -8.18 6.47
N THR A 8 -18.72 -8.85 5.37
CA THR A 8 -17.55 -9.73 5.35
C THR A 8 -16.26 -8.95 5.12
N ASP A 9 -15.11 -9.53 5.45
CA ASP A 9 -13.81 -8.92 5.15
C ASP A 9 -13.62 -8.70 3.64
N ASP A 10 -14.15 -9.59 2.81
CA ASP A 10 -14.13 -9.43 1.35
C ASP A 10 -14.95 -8.22 0.89
N ASP A 11 -16.12 -7.98 1.50
CA ASP A 11 -16.93 -6.80 1.22
C ASP A 11 -16.19 -5.50 1.59
N LEU A 12 -15.47 -5.52 2.74
CA LEU A 12 -14.63 -4.40 3.15
C LEU A 12 -13.47 -4.16 2.19
N ILE A 13 -12.82 -5.21 1.71
CA ILE A 13 -11.71 -5.08 0.76
C ILE A 13 -12.18 -4.55 -0.59
N VAL A 14 -13.33 -5.01 -1.09
CA VAL A 14 -13.91 -4.49 -2.34
C VAL A 14 -14.24 -2.99 -2.21
N SER A 15 -14.60 -2.53 -1.01
CA SER A 15 -14.88 -1.11 -0.75
C SER A 15 -13.63 -0.21 -0.72
N ILE A 16 -12.42 -0.77 -0.61
CA ILE A 16 -11.18 -0.01 -0.71
C ILE A 16 -11.07 0.51 -2.14
N ARG A 17 -10.81 1.81 -2.36
CA ARG A 17 -10.56 2.36 -3.70
C ARG A 17 -9.46 1.58 -4.44
N ALA A 18 -9.69 1.26 -5.72
CA ALA A 18 -8.70 0.62 -6.59
C ALA A 18 -7.41 1.43 -6.63
N GLN A 19 -6.32 0.77 -6.27
CA GLN A 19 -4.97 1.34 -6.18
C GLN A 19 -3.97 0.26 -6.53
N TYR A 20 -2.87 0.66 -7.17
CA TYR A 20 -1.82 -0.25 -7.59
C TYR A 20 -0.48 0.15 -6.99
N HIS A 21 0.25 -0.85 -6.52
CA HIS A 21 1.66 -0.72 -6.19
C HIS A 21 2.49 -0.97 -7.44
N PHE A 22 3.49 -0.13 -7.70
CA PHE A 22 4.29 -0.20 -8.91
C PHE A 22 5.76 -0.50 -8.62
N ARG A 23 6.42 -1.22 -9.53
CA ARG A 23 7.87 -1.37 -9.58
C ARG A 23 8.37 -1.36 -11.01
N ASP A 24 9.57 -0.85 -11.22
CA ASP A 24 10.25 -0.92 -12.51
C ASP A 24 10.69 -2.35 -12.85
N SER A 25 10.60 -2.70 -14.12
CA SER A 25 11.18 -3.90 -14.72
C SER A 25 11.72 -3.60 -16.12
N PRO A 26 12.59 -4.46 -16.69
CA PRO A 26 13.09 -4.29 -18.06
C PRO A 26 11.97 -4.21 -19.12
N GLU A 27 10.82 -4.83 -18.86
CA GLU A 27 9.67 -4.88 -19.76
C GLU A 27 8.65 -3.75 -19.53
N GLY A 28 8.90 -2.82 -18.60
CA GLY A 28 7.97 -1.74 -18.19
C GLY A 28 7.59 -1.85 -16.72
N LEU A 29 6.46 -1.26 -16.29
CA LEU A 29 6.05 -1.36 -14.89
C LEU A 29 5.40 -2.71 -14.58
N LEU A 30 5.70 -3.22 -13.40
CA LEU A 30 4.94 -4.27 -12.73
C LEU A 30 3.92 -3.60 -11.82
N ALA A 31 2.68 -4.07 -11.83
CA ALA A 31 1.61 -3.55 -10.99
C ALA A 31 0.96 -4.65 -10.16
N TRP A 32 0.72 -4.36 -8.88
CA TRP A 32 -0.04 -5.20 -7.96
C TRP A 32 -1.27 -4.46 -7.48
N ASP A 33 -2.46 -5.08 -7.60
CA ASP A 33 -3.69 -4.53 -7.02
C ASP A 33 -3.59 -4.57 -5.48
N VAL A 34 -3.68 -3.40 -4.84
CA VAL A 34 -3.62 -3.27 -3.38
C VAL A 34 -4.73 -4.07 -2.71
N ARG A 35 -5.93 -4.18 -3.30
CA ARG A 35 -7.01 -5.03 -2.76
C ARG A 35 -6.59 -6.49 -2.70
N ARG A 36 -5.89 -6.96 -3.74
CA ARG A 36 -5.35 -8.32 -3.78
C ARG A 36 -4.20 -8.51 -2.79
N LEU A 37 -3.31 -7.53 -2.64
CA LEU A 37 -2.26 -7.57 -1.61
C LEU A 37 -2.87 -7.67 -0.20
N VAL A 38 -3.93 -6.91 0.08
CA VAL A 38 -4.66 -7.01 1.35
C VAL A 38 -5.22 -8.42 1.54
N ARG A 39 -5.93 -8.99 0.56
CA ARG A 39 -6.43 -10.38 0.64
C ARG A 39 -5.33 -11.40 0.93
N LEU A 40 -4.23 -11.33 0.17
CA LEU A 40 -3.13 -12.29 0.29
C LEU A 40 -2.39 -12.19 1.63
N SER A 41 -2.47 -11.04 2.30
CA SER A 41 -1.75 -10.79 3.55
C SER A 41 -2.57 -11.03 4.84
N GLN A 42 -3.89 -11.26 4.75
CA GLN A 42 -4.77 -11.40 5.93
C GLN A 42 -4.34 -12.47 6.94
N GLY A 43 -3.73 -13.56 6.47
CA GLY A 43 -3.29 -14.68 7.33
C GLY A 43 -1.85 -14.58 7.82
N LEU A 44 -1.12 -13.53 7.44
CA LEU A 44 0.29 -13.39 7.79
C LEU A 44 0.46 -12.89 9.24
N PRO A 45 1.53 -13.32 9.93
CA PRO A 45 1.80 -12.84 11.28
C PRO A 45 2.15 -11.35 11.25
N VAL A 46 1.51 -10.58 12.13
CA VAL A 46 1.85 -9.18 12.36
C VAL A 46 3.14 -9.11 13.17
N GLN A 47 4.07 -8.27 12.74
CA GLN A 47 5.32 -7.97 13.43
C GLN A 47 5.52 -6.46 13.56
N ALA A 48 6.09 -6.02 14.67
CA ALA A 48 6.50 -4.63 14.84
C ALA A 48 7.87 -4.40 14.16
N VAL A 49 7.89 -3.55 13.14
CA VAL A 49 9.10 -3.22 12.37
C VAL A 49 9.61 -1.84 12.78
N PRO A 50 10.91 -1.68 13.10
CA PRO A 50 11.50 -0.37 13.34
C PRO A 50 11.36 0.51 12.09
N LEU A 51 10.87 1.74 12.23
CA LEU A 51 10.70 2.65 11.09
C LEU A 51 12.02 2.90 10.35
N VAL A 52 13.14 2.91 11.07
CA VAL A 52 14.49 3.07 10.49
C VAL A 52 14.88 1.94 9.52
N GLN A 53 14.16 0.82 9.50
CA GLN A 53 14.40 -0.29 8.55
C GLN A 53 13.59 -0.14 7.26
N ILE A 54 12.66 0.82 7.18
CA ILE A 54 11.87 1.06 5.97
C ILE A 54 12.76 1.77 4.95
N ALA A 55 13.16 1.03 3.91
CA ALA A 55 14.12 1.48 2.91
C ALA A 55 13.63 2.71 2.12
N GLU A 56 12.32 2.82 1.91
CA GLU A 56 11.73 3.86 1.07
C GLU A 56 11.60 5.22 1.75
N LEU A 57 11.90 5.35 3.05
CA LEU A 57 11.71 6.61 3.80
C LEU A 57 12.42 7.81 3.18
N ASP A 58 13.61 7.60 2.64
CA ASP A 58 14.45 8.65 2.05
C ASP A 58 14.51 8.53 0.52
N THR A 59 13.46 8.00 -0.11
CA THR A 59 13.39 7.78 -1.56
C THR A 59 12.19 8.48 -2.19
N ASP A 60 12.25 8.70 -3.51
CA ASP A 60 11.06 9.12 -4.27
C ASP A 60 10.09 7.95 -4.41
N HIS A 61 9.14 7.85 -3.48
CA HIS A 61 8.19 6.75 -3.42
C HIS A 61 6.89 7.01 -4.21
N TRP A 62 6.45 8.27 -4.34
CA TRP A 62 5.15 8.61 -4.95
C TRP A 62 5.23 9.21 -6.35
N TYR A 63 6.38 9.75 -6.76
CA TYR A 63 6.49 10.55 -7.98
C TYR A 63 7.47 9.95 -9.01
N GLY A 64 8.16 8.86 -8.67
CA GLY A 64 9.20 8.25 -9.51
C GLY A 64 8.74 7.73 -10.87
N HIS A 65 7.45 7.45 -11.06
CA HIS A 65 6.90 6.86 -12.29
C HIS A 65 6.27 7.88 -13.26
N GLY A 66 6.40 9.19 -13.00
CA GLY A 66 6.00 10.24 -13.94
C GLY A 66 4.48 10.45 -14.13
N VAL A 67 3.64 9.61 -13.54
CA VAL A 67 2.17 9.74 -13.56
C VAL A 67 1.70 10.92 -12.71
N ALA A 68 2.21 11.01 -11.48
CA ALA A 68 1.95 12.11 -10.56
C ALA A 68 3.14 13.07 -10.52
N ARG A 69 2.86 14.35 -10.28
CA ARG A 69 3.89 15.38 -10.05
C ARG A 69 3.73 15.97 -8.65
N PRO A 70 4.83 16.33 -7.97
CA PRO A 70 4.81 16.90 -6.62
C PRO A 70 4.35 18.37 -6.64
N THR A 71 3.13 18.59 -7.12
CA THR A 71 2.47 19.90 -7.06
C THR A 71 1.97 20.17 -5.65
N VAL A 72 1.76 21.45 -5.30
CA VAL A 72 1.18 21.83 -3.99
C VAL A 72 -0.14 21.10 -3.71
N ARG A 73 -0.97 20.93 -4.75
CA ARG A 73 -2.24 20.20 -4.64
C ARG A 73 -2.03 18.73 -4.31
N SER A 74 -1.15 18.04 -5.04
CA SER A 74 -0.84 16.64 -4.79
C SER A 74 -0.25 16.42 -3.39
N ILE A 75 0.66 17.30 -2.95
CA ILE A 75 1.20 17.25 -1.58
C ILE A 75 0.08 17.40 -0.54
N ALA A 76 -0.86 18.34 -0.74
CA ALA A 76 -1.99 18.50 0.16
C ALA A 76 -2.89 17.25 0.22
N GLU A 77 -3.11 16.58 -0.92
CA GLU A 77 -3.84 15.32 -1.00
C GLU A 77 -3.12 14.21 -0.21
N HIS A 78 -1.79 14.08 -0.35
CA HIS A 78 -1.00 13.15 0.47
C HIS A 78 -1.13 13.46 1.96
N CYS A 79 -1.04 14.73 2.37
CA CYS A 79 -1.22 15.12 3.77
C CYS A 79 -2.59 14.72 4.33
N GLN A 80 -3.67 14.85 3.53
CA GLN A 80 -5.00 14.41 3.93
C GLN A 80 -5.05 12.90 4.11
N LEU A 81 -4.50 12.12 3.17
CA LEU A 81 -4.43 10.66 3.27
C LEU A 81 -3.63 10.21 4.49
N ILE A 82 -2.50 10.86 4.76
CA ILE A 82 -1.68 10.61 5.97
C ILE A 82 -2.48 10.88 7.23
N ALA A 83 -3.17 12.02 7.32
CA ALA A 83 -3.97 12.36 8.50
C ALA A 83 -5.11 11.36 8.74
N SER A 84 -5.78 10.92 7.67
CA SER A 84 -6.90 9.97 7.72
C SER A 84 -6.47 8.51 7.86
N ALA A 85 -5.21 8.16 7.61
CA ALA A 85 -4.73 6.79 7.71
C ALA A 85 -4.88 6.24 9.15
N SER A 86 -5.34 5.00 9.29
CA SER A 86 -5.41 4.32 10.58
C SER A 86 -4.17 3.46 10.82
N LEU A 87 -3.51 3.64 11.96
CA LEU A 87 -2.39 2.79 12.40
C LEU A 87 -2.87 1.45 12.99
N ALA A 88 -4.18 1.21 13.08
CA ALA A 88 -4.73 -0.07 13.54
C ALA A 88 -4.53 -1.21 12.52
N TYR A 89 -4.14 -0.90 11.28
CA TYR A 89 -3.90 -1.88 10.22
C TYR A 89 -2.41 -1.92 9.87
N PRO A 90 -1.80 -3.11 9.73
CA PRO A 90 -0.37 -3.24 9.43
C PRO A 90 -0.04 -2.84 7.99
N ILE A 91 1.15 -2.29 7.76
CA ILE A 91 1.69 -2.10 6.41
C ILE A 91 2.00 -3.47 5.76
N ILE A 92 2.11 -3.50 4.44
CA ILE A 92 2.42 -4.73 3.69
C ILE A 92 3.83 -4.63 3.13
N LEU A 93 4.66 -5.63 3.43
CA LEU A 93 6.04 -5.73 2.97
C LEU A 93 6.23 -6.92 2.02
N ASP A 94 7.12 -6.75 1.05
CA ASP A 94 7.62 -7.84 0.21
C ASP A 94 8.61 -8.74 0.97
N SER A 95 9.07 -9.82 0.33
CA SER A 95 10.03 -10.75 0.94
C SER A 95 11.38 -10.14 1.28
N ALA A 96 11.73 -9.00 0.70
CA ALA A 96 12.94 -8.24 1.01
C ALA A 96 12.72 -7.14 2.07
N GLY A 97 11.50 -6.98 2.60
CA GLY A 97 11.16 -5.96 3.59
C GLY A 97 10.81 -4.59 3.00
N ARG A 98 10.62 -4.49 1.68
CA ARG A 98 10.22 -3.25 0.99
C ARG A 98 8.72 -3.05 1.03
N VAL A 99 8.28 -1.81 1.13
CA VAL A 99 6.85 -1.48 1.22
C VAL A 99 6.15 -1.80 -0.10
N MET A 100 5.05 -2.54 -0.01
CA MET A 100 4.08 -2.77 -1.08
C MET A 100 2.77 -2.00 -0.85
N ASP A 101 2.39 -1.76 0.40
CA ASP A 101 1.26 -0.89 0.74
C ASP A 101 1.45 -0.26 2.13
N GLY A 102 0.94 0.96 2.30
CA GLY A 102 0.86 1.62 3.60
C GLY A 102 1.87 2.74 3.84
N MET A 103 2.52 3.31 2.81
CA MET A 103 3.45 4.43 3.01
C MET A 103 2.81 5.64 3.72
N HIS A 104 1.51 5.92 3.50
CA HIS A 104 0.82 6.96 4.27
C HIS A 104 0.77 6.65 5.78
N ARG A 105 0.66 5.38 6.18
CA ARG A 105 0.73 4.94 7.58
C ARG A 105 2.14 5.05 8.13
N VAL A 106 3.16 4.72 7.34
CA VAL A 106 4.57 4.96 7.69
C VAL A 106 4.80 6.45 7.98
N CYS A 107 4.36 7.34 7.09
CA CYS A 107 4.46 8.79 7.32
C CYS A 107 3.70 9.25 8.56
N LYS A 108 2.49 8.71 8.81
CA LYS A 108 1.71 9.04 10.02
C LYS A 108 2.46 8.62 11.28
N ALA A 109 3.01 7.41 11.31
CA ALA A 109 3.78 6.90 12.44
C ALA A 109 5.01 7.79 12.72
N LEU A 110 5.71 8.25 11.67
CA LEU A 110 6.82 9.21 11.81
C LEU A 110 6.37 10.55 12.39
N ILE A 111 5.29 11.13 11.88
CA ILE A 111 4.75 12.43 12.34
C ILE A 111 4.33 12.37 13.81
N GLU A 112 3.71 11.27 14.23
CA GLU A 112 3.27 11.05 15.61
C GLU A 112 4.43 10.64 16.56
N GLY A 113 5.66 10.49 16.05
CA GLY A 113 6.85 10.21 16.85
C GLY A 113 6.98 8.74 17.28
N HIS A 114 6.32 7.81 16.58
CA HIS A 114 6.52 6.38 16.81
C HIS A 114 7.92 5.97 16.33
N THR A 115 8.42 4.87 16.88
CA THR A 115 9.70 4.27 16.45
C THR A 115 9.51 2.98 15.64
N HIS A 116 8.30 2.41 15.71
CA HIS A 116 7.94 1.15 15.09
C HIS A 116 6.57 1.27 14.41
N ILE A 117 6.31 0.38 13.47
CA ILE A 117 5.01 0.23 12.82
C ILE A 117 4.69 -1.25 12.67
N ASP A 118 3.42 -1.61 12.85
CA ASP A 118 2.95 -2.97 12.59
C ASP A 118 3.00 -3.27 11.09
N ALA A 119 3.53 -4.43 10.74
CA ALA A 119 3.71 -4.88 9.37
C ALA A 119 3.37 -6.37 9.24
N VAL A 120 2.90 -6.75 8.05
CA VAL A 120 2.84 -8.14 7.58
C VAL A 120 3.79 -8.27 6.40
N GLN A 121 4.49 -9.40 6.32
CA GLN A 121 5.55 -9.60 5.32
C GLN A 121 5.37 -10.91 4.57
N PHE A 122 5.38 -10.84 3.25
CA PHE A 122 5.35 -12.03 2.41
C PHE A 122 6.67 -12.81 2.52
N ALA A 123 6.62 -14.13 2.68
CA ALA A 123 7.82 -14.96 2.61
C ALA A 123 8.36 -15.09 1.16
N GLN A 124 7.46 -14.98 0.18
CA GLN A 124 7.76 -14.93 -1.24
C GLN A 124 6.86 -13.87 -1.88
N ASP A 125 7.44 -13.02 -2.73
CA ASP A 125 6.69 -11.98 -3.42
C ASP A 125 5.54 -12.59 -4.24
N PRO A 126 4.30 -12.07 -4.10
CA PRO A 126 3.23 -12.47 -4.99
C PRO A 126 3.53 -12.03 -6.41
N ALA A 127 3.09 -12.81 -7.40
CA ALA A 127 3.17 -12.39 -8.81
C ALA A 127 2.40 -11.07 -9.03
N PRO A 128 2.90 -10.17 -9.88
CA PRO A 128 2.17 -8.95 -10.26
C PRO A 128 0.89 -9.31 -11.00
N ASP A 129 -0.11 -8.45 -10.87
CA ASP A 129 -1.39 -8.56 -11.58
C ASP A 129 -1.24 -8.13 -13.04
N HIS A 130 -0.34 -7.17 -13.30
CA HIS A 130 0.00 -6.69 -14.64
C HIS A 130 1.51 -6.52 -14.77
N ALA A 131 2.06 -6.87 -15.95
CA ALA A 131 3.48 -6.72 -16.27
C ALA A 131 3.65 -5.95 -17.58
N GLY A 132 4.63 -5.05 -17.62
CA GLY A 132 4.89 -4.18 -18.77
C GLY A 132 3.75 -3.20 -19.06
N CYS A 133 3.02 -2.75 -18.03
CA CYS A 133 1.85 -1.89 -18.20
C CYS A 133 2.18 -0.39 -18.11
N ASP A 134 1.38 0.44 -18.77
CA ASP A 134 1.26 1.87 -18.47
C ASP A 134 0.28 2.04 -17.29
N PRO A 135 0.60 2.82 -16.24
CA PRO A 135 -0.30 3.06 -15.13
C PRO A 135 -1.65 3.64 -15.54
N ALA A 136 -1.76 4.32 -16.69
CA ALA A 136 -3.00 4.88 -17.20
C ALA A 136 -3.96 3.82 -17.78
N ASP A 137 -3.46 2.62 -18.11
CA ASP A 137 -4.25 1.55 -18.74
C ASP A 137 -4.83 0.54 -17.73
N LEU A 138 -4.58 0.75 -16.44
CA LEU A 138 -5.03 -0.17 -15.38
C LEU A 138 -6.51 0.01 -15.02
N PRO A 139 -7.20 -1.05 -14.55
CA PRO A 139 -8.60 -0.97 -14.18
C PRO A 139 -8.76 -0.31 -12.81
N TYR A 140 -8.87 1.02 -12.79
CA TYR A 140 -9.32 1.79 -11.62
C TYR A 140 -10.85 1.76 -11.52
N ASP A 141 -11.38 2.12 -10.35
CA ASP A 141 -12.82 2.37 -10.23
C ASP A 141 -13.16 3.70 -10.94
N ASP A 142 -14.25 3.71 -11.72
CA ASP A 142 -14.80 4.90 -12.37
C ASP A 142 -15.35 5.95 -11.37
#